data_AF-W1XI82-F1
#
_entry.id   AF-W1XI82-F1
#
_cell.length_a   1.000
_cell.length_b   1.000
_cell.length_c   1.000
_cell.angle_alpha   90.00
_cell.angle_beta   90.00
_cell.angle_gamma   90.00
#
_symmetry.space_group_name_H-M   'P 1'
#
loop_
_entity.id
_entity.type
_entity.pdbx_description
1 polymer ?
#
loop_
_entity_poly.entity_id
_entity_poly.type
_entity_poly.pdbx_seq_one_letter_code
_entity_poly.pdbx_strand_id
1 'polypeptide(L)' 'KVIFLADYIEPNRDFPGVDELRKMAKKDLNKAVLLGFDNTINHLIEQHLSIYPLTILGRNDVLKSCK' A
#
# COMPACT_ATOMS: atom_id res chain seq x y z
N LYS A 1 -6.75 7.67 -2.84
CA LYS A 1 -6.88 6.19 -2.91
C LYS A 1 -6.66 5.67 -4.32
N VAL A 2 -7.49 6.04 -5.31
CA VAL A 2 -7.39 5.51 -6.69
C VAL A 2 -6.02 5.81 -7.33
N ILE A 3 -5.59 7.07 -7.39
CA ILE A 3 -4.29 7.43 -8.01
C ILE A 3 -3.11 6.76 -7.29
N PHE A 4 -3.10 6.81 -5.96
CA PHE A 4 -2.09 6.12 -5.13
C PHE A 4 -1.98 4.64 -5.47
N LEU A 5 -3.11 3.93 -5.50
CA LEU A 5 -3.09 2.50 -5.77
C LEU A 5 -2.76 2.21 -7.25
N ALA A 6 -3.25 3.02 -8.18
CA ALA A 6 -2.98 2.87 -9.61
C ALA A 6 -1.48 2.95 -9.92
N ASP A 7 -0.75 3.91 -9.36
CA ASP A 7 0.71 4.00 -9.50
C ASP A 7 1.44 2.76 -8.94
N TYR A 8 0.86 2.17 -7.90
CA TYR A 8 1.45 1.02 -7.19
C TYR A 8 1.13 -0.34 -7.86
N ILE A 9 0.06 -0.44 -8.65
CA ILE A 9 -0.39 -1.71 -9.27
C ILE A 9 -0.36 -1.72 -10.81
N GLU A 10 0.14 -0.67 -11.44
CA GLU A 10 0.15 -0.55 -12.90
C GLU A 10 0.87 -1.74 -13.57
N PRO A 11 0.53 -2.08 -14.83
CA PRO A 11 0.97 -3.33 -15.47
C PRO A 11 2.49 -3.55 -15.53
N ASN A 12 3.29 -2.48 -15.58
CA ASN A 12 4.74 -2.55 -15.67
C ASN A 12 5.43 -2.66 -14.31
N ARG A 13 4.69 -2.59 -13.18
CA ARG A 13 5.25 -2.89 -11.86
C ARG A 13 5.49 -4.38 -11.71
N ASP A 14 6.70 -4.72 -11.29
CA ASP A 14 7.11 -6.08 -10.97
C ASP A 14 7.89 -6.05 -9.65
N PHE A 15 7.24 -6.49 -8.57
CA PHE A 15 7.84 -6.57 -7.24
C PHE A 15 7.11 -7.61 -6.37
N PRO A 16 7.77 -8.17 -5.34
CA PRO A 16 7.15 -9.14 -4.45
C PRO A 16 5.82 -8.63 -3.86
N GLY A 17 4.74 -9.37 -4.08
CA GLY A 17 3.40 -9.04 -3.55
C GLY A 17 2.53 -8.14 -4.43
N VAL A 18 3.01 -7.68 -5.59
CA VAL A 18 2.21 -6.85 -6.52
C VAL A 18 0.93 -7.56 -6.99
N ASP A 19 0.98 -8.88 -7.22
CA ASP A 19 -0.18 -9.63 -7.71
C ASP A 19 -1.26 -9.81 -6.66
N GLU A 20 -0.89 -10.04 -5.39
CA GLU A 20 -1.85 -10.07 -4.29
C GLU A 20 -2.50 -8.72 -4.07
N LEU A 21 -1.72 -7.64 -4.23
CA LEU A 21 -2.24 -6.27 -4.19
C LEU A 21 -3.21 -6.00 -5.34
N ARG A 22 -2.89 -6.42 -6.58
CA ARG A 22 -3.80 -6.33 -7.75
C ARG A 22 -5.10 -7.12 -7.52
N LYS A 23 -5.01 -8.32 -6.94
CA LYS A 23 -6.20 -9.13 -6.58
C LYS A 23 -7.03 -8.44 -5.50
N MET A 24 -6.41 -7.87 -4.48
CA MET A 24 -7.10 -7.14 -3.42
C MET A 24 -7.78 -5.88 -3.97
N ALA A 25 -7.13 -5.14 -4.88
CA ALA A 25 -7.68 -3.93 -5.51
C ALA A 25 -9.00 -4.19 -6.23
N LYS A 26 -9.16 -5.39 -6.82
CA LYS A 26 -10.41 -5.83 -7.48
C LYS A 26 -11.51 -6.21 -6.49
N LYS A 27 -11.16 -6.52 -5.24
CA LYS A 27 -12.11 -6.98 -4.20
C LYS A 27 -12.52 -5.84 -3.26
N ASP A 28 -11.55 -5.06 -2.80
CA ASP A 28 -11.75 -4.02 -1.78
C ASP A 28 -10.64 -2.96 -1.88
N LEU A 29 -11.04 -1.76 -2.32
CA LEU A 29 -10.12 -0.63 -2.50
C LEU A 29 -9.46 -0.19 -1.19
N ASN A 30 -10.17 -0.24 -0.05
CA ASN A 30 -9.63 0.18 1.23
C ASN A 30 -8.57 -0.81 1.73
N LYS A 31 -8.85 -2.11 1.66
CA LYS A 31 -7.88 -3.15 2.02
C LYS A 31 -6.66 -3.14 1.11
N ALA A 32 -6.84 -2.86 -0.18
CA ALA A 32 -5.73 -2.75 -1.11
C ALA A 32 -4.83 -1.55 -0.79
N VAL A 33 -5.41 -0.39 -0.48
CA VAL A 33 -4.62 0.78 -0.07
C VAL A 33 -3.90 0.51 1.26
N LEU A 34 -4.53 -0.16 2.23
CA LEU A 34 -3.89 -0.54 3.49
C LEU A 34 -2.68 -1.45 3.24
N LEU A 35 -2.84 -2.47 2.40
CA LEU A 35 -1.76 -3.38 2.02
C LEU A 35 -0.63 -2.64 1.30
N GLY A 36 -0.94 -1.64 0.46
CA GLY A 36 0.05 -0.80 -0.19
C GLY A 36 0.91 0.01 0.79
N PHE A 37 0.28 0.57 1.84
CA PHE A 37 1.00 1.21 2.94
C PHE A 37 1.88 0.23 3.72
N ASP A 38 1.34 -0.94 4.08
CA ASP A 38 2.09 -1.97 4.80
C ASP A 38 3.35 -2.42 4.04
N ASN A 39 3.21 -2.70 2.74
CA ASN A 39 4.33 -3.09 1.89
C ASN A 39 5.39 -1.99 1.80
N THR A 40 4.97 -0.73 1.64
CA THR A 40 5.90 0.42 1.57
C THR A 40 6.67 0.58 2.88
N ILE A 41 5.99 0.49 4.02
CA ILE A 41 6.61 0.64 5.35
C ILE A 41 7.58 -0.50 5.62
N ASN A 42 7.19 -1.74 5.37
CA ASN A 42 8.05 -2.90 5.57
C ASN A 42 9.30 -2.81 4.69
N HIS A 43 9.15 -2.44 3.42
CA HIS A 43 10.26 -2.25 2.49
C HIS A 43 11.27 -1.20 3.00
N LEU A 44 10.79 -0.07 3.52
CA LEU A 44 11.65 0.98 4.09
C LEU A 44 12.36 0.52 5.38
N ILE A 45 11.67 -0.25 6.23
CA ILE A 45 12.26 -0.83 7.45
C ILE A 45 13.38 -1.82 7.09
N GLU A 46 13.14 -2.73 6.15
CA GLU A 46 14.12 -3.72 5.67
C GLU A 46 15.38 -3.05 5.13
N GLN A 47 15.25 -1.86 4.54
CA GLN A 47 16.38 -1.07 4.01
C GLN A 47 16.98 -0.08 5.03
N HIS A 48 16.49 -0.04 6.28
CA HIS A 48 16.89 0.94 7.30
C HIS A 48 16.74 2.41 6.85
N LEU A 49 15.70 2.70 6.06
CA LEU A 49 15.43 4.04 5.54
C LEU A 49 14.42 4.80 6.41
N SER A 50 14.47 6.14 6.32
CA SER A 50 13.50 7.01 6.99
C SER A 50 12.10 6.85 6.40
N ILE A 51 11.08 6.82 7.25
CA ILE A 51 9.67 6.81 6.82
C ILE A 51 9.08 8.20 7.04
N TYR A 52 8.51 8.77 5.97
CA TYR A 52 7.85 10.07 6.06
C TYR A 52 6.61 10.00 6.97
N PRO A 53 6.40 10.94 7.92
CA PRO A 53 5.32 10.83 8.91
C PRO A 53 3.92 10.67 8.31
N LEU A 54 3.63 11.31 7.17
CA LEU A 54 2.32 11.19 6.53
C LEU A 54 2.03 9.78 5.99
N THR A 55 3.07 8.97 5.73
CA THR A 55 2.88 7.56 5.36
C THR A 55 2.27 6.77 6.51
N ILE A 56 2.74 7.00 7.74
CA ILE A 56 2.20 6.37 8.96
C ILE A 56 0.79 6.88 9.26
N LEU A 57 0.57 8.19 9.17
CA LEU A 57 -0.74 8.78 9.41
C LEU A 57 -1.78 8.30 8.39
N GLY A 58 -1.41 8.27 7.11
CA GLY A 58 -2.25 7.77 6.02
C GLY A 58 -2.63 6.31 6.20
N ARG A 59 -1.67 5.45 6.56
CA ARG A 59 -1.94 4.06 6.92
C ARG A 59 -2.97 3.94 8.04
N ASN A 60 -2.76 4.67 9.14
CA ASN A 60 -3.63 4.60 10.32
C ASN A 60 -5.06 5.09 10.03
N ASP A 61 -5.21 6.09 9.16
CA ASP A 61 -6.52 6.56 8.71
C ASP A 61 -7.26 5.51 7.87
N VAL A 62 -6.56 4.87 6.93
CA VAL A 62 -7.12 3.78 6.11
C VAL A 62 -7.48 2.57 6.97
N LEU A 63 -6.64 2.22 7.95
CA LEU A 63 -6.91 1.12 8.89
C LEU A 63 -8.20 1.35 9.68
N LYS A 64 -8.45 2.58 10.17
CA LYS A 64 -9.70 2.93 10.84
C LYS A 64 -10.91 2.79 9.91
N SER A 65 -10.74 3.14 8.63
CA SER A 65 -11.78 3.05 7.61
C SER A 65 -12.09 1.61 7.14
N CYS A 66 -11.28 0.63 7.54
CA CYS A 66 -11.50 -0.80 7.21
C CYS A 66 -12.31 -1.55 8.28
N LYS A 67 -12.67 -0.89 9.39
CA LYS A 67 -13.59 -1.41 10.41
C LYS A 67 -15.03 -1.19 9.97
#